data_AF-A5DLT8-F1
#
_entry.id   AF-A5DLT8-F1
#
_cell.length_a   1.000
_cell.length_b   1.000
_cell.length_c   1.000
_cell.angle_alpha   90.00
_cell.angle_beta   90.00
_cell.angle_gamma   90.00
#
_symmetry.space_group_name_H-M   'P 1'
#
loop_
_entity.id
_entity.type
_entity.pdbx_description
1 polymer ?
#
loop_
_entity_poly.entity_id
_entity_poly.type
_entity_poly.pdbx_seq_one_letter_code
_entity_poly.pdbx_strand_id
1 'polypeptide(L)'
;MNEIGLDPGIDHLYAVKTIEEVHAQGGKIKSFLSYCGGLPAPECSDNPLGYKFSWSSRGVLLALRNAASYWQDGKVVDVKSEDLMATAKPYFIYPGFAFVCYPNRDSTTYKQLYNIPEAETVIRGTLRFQGFPEFIKVFVDLGFLKDSPNDAFSKAVPWKDAFAKLIGASSSSEEALVAKISELATFKSEDDKTRILSGLKWLGLFSDKNITPKGNPLDTLCATLEELMQYEQGERDLVCLQHKFGIEWADGTTETRTSTLVDYGDVNGYSSMAKLVGVPCAVATQQILDGTLNKVGLLAPMSSEINDPIMKTLKEKYNIYLVEKTV
;
A
#
# COMPACT_ATOMS: atom_id res chain seq x y z
N MET A 1 23.22 -1.66 7.09
CA MET A 1 22.16 -0.65 6.92
C MET A 1 20.95 -1.33 6.32
N ASN A 2 19.81 -1.25 6.98
CA ASN A 2 18.53 -1.83 6.54
C ASN A 2 17.50 -0.70 6.38
N GLU A 3 16.29 -1.05 5.93
CA GLU A 3 15.16 -0.11 5.90
C GLU A 3 15.49 1.21 5.20
N ILE A 4 16.14 1.11 4.03
CA ILE A 4 16.63 2.27 3.27
C ILE A 4 16.21 2.20 1.79
N GLY A 5 14.94 1.88 1.56
CA GLY A 5 14.28 2.01 0.27
C GLY A 5 13.33 3.21 0.25
N LEU A 6 12.07 2.96 -0.08
CA LEU A 6 10.98 3.95 -0.04
C LEU A 6 10.20 3.89 1.28
N ASP A 7 9.58 2.75 1.53
CA ASP A 7 8.75 2.44 2.71
C ASP A 7 8.93 0.93 3.01
N PRO A 8 9.86 0.56 3.91
CA PRO A 8 10.66 1.44 4.79
C PRO A 8 11.92 2.05 4.13
N GLY A 9 12.18 3.34 4.37
CA GLY A 9 13.33 4.10 3.90
C GLY A 9 13.15 5.61 3.91
N ILE A 10 12.84 6.20 2.75
CA ILE A 10 12.55 7.64 2.61
C ILE A 10 11.51 8.11 3.64
N ASP A 11 10.51 7.27 3.95
CA ASP A 11 9.50 7.57 4.96
C ASP A 11 10.12 7.78 6.37
N HIS A 12 11.11 6.99 6.77
CA HIS A 12 11.84 7.21 8.02
C HIS A 12 12.63 8.52 8.01
N LEU A 13 13.33 8.80 6.89
CA LEU A 13 14.19 9.98 6.77
C LEU A 13 13.42 11.26 7.10
N TYR A 14 12.25 11.42 6.50
CA TYR A 14 11.45 12.64 6.65
C TYR A 14 10.51 12.61 7.85
N ALA A 15 10.09 11.43 8.34
CA ALA A 15 9.42 11.34 9.63
C ALA A 15 10.34 11.81 10.76
N VAL A 16 11.54 11.23 10.86
CA VAL A 16 12.53 11.58 11.90
C VAL A 16 12.92 13.05 11.80
N LYS A 17 13.19 13.56 10.59
CA LYS A 17 13.53 14.98 10.37
C LYS A 17 12.51 15.92 11.02
N THR A 18 11.24 15.82 10.65
CA THR A 18 10.21 16.74 11.14
C THR A 18 9.98 16.58 12.65
N ILE A 19 10.06 15.35 13.18
CA ILE A 19 9.90 15.07 14.61
C ILE A 19 11.02 15.74 15.41
N GLU A 20 12.29 15.54 15.02
CA GLU A 20 13.43 16.17 15.68
C GLU A 20 13.36 17.70 15.63
N GLU A 21 12.94 18.28 14.50
CA GLU A 21 12.76 19.74 14.36
C GLU A 21 11.68 20.30 15.29
N VAL A 22 10.58 19.57 15.50
CA VAL A 22 9.50 19.95 16.41
C VAL A 22 9.97 19.85 17.85
N HIS A 23 10.61 18.75 18.24
CA HIS A 23 11.12 18.55 19.60
C HIS A 23 12.23 19.55 19.95
N ALA A 24 13.12 19.88 19.01
CA ALA A 24 14.18 20.87 19.20
C ALA A 24 13.63 22.28 19.53
N GLN A 25 12.41 22.57 19.09
CA GLN A 25 11.70 23.83 19.37
C GLN A 25 10.74 23.72 20.56
N GLY A 26 10.80 22.63 21.33
CA GLY A 26 9.94 22.39 22.49
C GLY A 26 8.49 22.06 22.15
N GLY A 27 8.20 21.74 20.89
CA GLY A 27 6.89 21.25 20.47
C GLY A 27 6.68 19.77 20.75
N LYS A 28 5.44 19.32 20.61
CA LYS A 28 4.99 17.94 20.82
C LYS A 28 4.31 17.41 19.57
N ILE A 29 4.60 16.16 19.21
CA ILE A 29 3.89 15.45 18.15
C ILE A 29 2.66 14.79 18.76
N LYS A 30 1.48 15.43 18.61
CA LYS A 30 0.20 14.91 19.10
C LYS A 30 -0.39 13.84 18.17
N SER A 31 -0.12 13.94 16.87
CA SER A 31 -0.58 12.97 15.88
C SER A 31 0.49 12.74 14.81
N PHE A 32 0.73 11.48 14.46
CA PHE A 32 1.59 11.08 13.35
C PHE A 32 0.82 10.12 12.44
N LEU A 33 0.61 10.55 11.20
CA LEU A 33 0.04 9.70 10.14
C LEU A 33 1.06 9.59 9.01
N SER A 34 1.25 8.38 8.49
CA SER A 34 2.15 8.12 7.36
C SER A 34 1.48 7.17 6.38
N TYR A 35 1.19 7.65 5.18
CA TYR A 35 0.54 6.85 4.15
C TYR A 35 1.36 6.85 2.87
N CYS A 36 1.63 5.66 2.34
CA CYS A 36 2.38 5.45 1.11
C CYS A 36 1.64 4.53 0.14
N GLY A 37 1.75 4.78 -1.16
CA GLY A 37 1.27 3.86 -2.19
C GLY A 37 2.11 3.94 -3.46
N GLY A 38 2.53 2.78 -3.95
CA GLY A 38 2.98 2.58 -5.33
C GLY A 38 1.81 2.08 -6.17
N LEU A 39 1.39 2.88 -7.14
CA LEU A 39 0.16 2.74 -7.92
C LEU A 39 0.46 3.00 -9.40
N PRO A 40 -0.41 2.61 -10.33
CA PRO A 40 -0.37 3.18 -11.67
C PRO A 40 -0.60 4.70 -11.62
N ALA A 41 -0.05 5.44 -12.57
CA ALA A 41 -0.48 6.81 -12.81
C ALA A 41 -2.00 6.85 -13.07
N PRO A 42 -2.73 7.92 -12.71
CA PRO A 42 -4.19 7.96 -12.87
C PRO A 42 -4.66 7.68 -14.31
N GLU A 43 -3.91 8.13 -15.31
CA GLU A 43 -4.20 7.85 -16.72
C GLU A 43 -3.97 6.39 -17.13
N CYS A 44 -3.26 5.59 -16.33
CA CYS A 44 -2.93 4.18 -16.56
C CYS A 44 -3.66 3.24 -15.57
N SER A 45 -4.63 3.76 -14.79
CA SER A 45 -5.29 2.99 -13.73
C SER A 45 -6.62 2.36 -14.15
N ASP A 46 -6.95 2.29 -15.43
CA ASP A 46 -8.25 1.79 -15.91
C ASP A 46 -8.29 0.25 -15.96
N ASN A 47 -8.35 -0.37 -14.79
CA ASN A 47 -8.60 -1.79 -14.61
C ASN A 47 -9.42 -2.02 -13.34
N PRO A 48 -9.94 -3.24 -13.09
CA PRO A 48 -10.88 -3.49 -11.99
C PRO A 48 -10.41 -3.08 -10.59
N LEU A 49 -9.09 -3.04 -10.35
CA LEU A 49 -8.51 -2.67 -9.06
C LEU A 49 -7.93 -1.25 -9.04
N GLY A 50 -7.80 -0.57 -10.18
CA GLY A 50 -6.94 0.62 -10.27
C GLY A 50 -5.51 0.33 -9.83
N TYR A 51 -5.00 -0.87 -10.11
CA TYR A 51 -3.71 -1.35 -9.62
C TYR A 51 -2.95 -2.10 -10.71
N LYS A 52 -1.63 -1.97 -10.75
CA LYS A 52 -0.76 -2.75 -11.64
C LYS A 52 0.41 -3.30 -10.84
N PHE A 53 0.79 -4.54 -11.12
CA PHE A 53 1.81 -5.24 -10.35
C PHE A 53 3.22 -4.88 -10.84
N SER A 54 3.96 -4.14 -10.01
CA SER A 54 5.40 -3.91 -10.18
C SER A 54 6.26 -4.81 -9.28
N TRP A 55 5.62 -5.67 -8.50
CA TRP A 55 6.21 -6.67 -7.61
C TRP A 55 5.20 -7.81 -7.39
N SER A 56 5.57 -8.84 -6.62
CA SER A 56 4.77 -10.06 -6.44
C SER A 56 3.30 -9.79 -6.07
N SER A 57 2.37 -10.21 -6.95
CA SER A 57 0.93 -10.07 -6.72
C SER A 57 0.48 -10.81 -5.45
N ARG A 58 1.09 -11.97 -5.19
CA ARG A 58 0.87 -12.75 -3.96
C ARG A 58 1.19 -11.94 -2.72
N GLY A 59 2.30 -11.21 -2.70
CA GLY A 59 2.67 -10.35 -1.58
C GLY A 59 1.67 -9.20 -1.38
N VAL A 60 1.17 -8.60 -2.47
CA VAL A 60 0.10 -7.58 -2.41
C VAL A 60 -1.15 -8.17 -1.76
N LEU A 61 -1.64 -9.31 -2.25
CA LEU A 61 -2.88 -9.90 -1.77
C LEU A 61 -2.77 -10.43 -0.34
N LEU A 62 -1.63 -11.00 0.05
CA LEU A 62 -1.40 -11.42 1.43
C LEU A 62 -1.31 -10.24 2.39
N ALA A 63 -0.76 -9.10 1.95
CA ALA A 63 -0.73 -7.91 2.79
C ALA A 63 -2.12 -7.40 3.16
N LEU A 64 -3.14 -7.69 2.35
CA LEU A 64 -4.55 -7.35 2.59
C LEU A 64 -5.21 -8.28 3.62
N ARG A 65 -4.51 -9.36 4.04
CA ARG A 65 -4.91 -10.26 5.13
C ARG A 65 -4.10 -10.03 6.41
N ASN A 66 -3.29 -8.97 6.49
CA ASN A 66 -2.58 -8.67 7.73
C ASN A 66 -3.56 -8.08 8.76
N ALA A 67 -3.39 -8.44 10.03
CA ALA A 67 -3.93 -7.65 11.11
C ALA A 67 -3.20 -6.29 11.16
N ALA A 68 -3.85 -5.28 11.71
CA ALA A 68 -3.22 -3.99 11.97
C ALA A 68 -3.42 -3.58 13.43
N SER A 69 -2.44 -2.90 14.00
CA SER A 69 -2.53 -2.31 15.34
C SER A 69 -1.96 -0.90 15.30
N TYR A 70 -2.63 0.07 15.90
CA TYR A 70 -2.19 1.47 15.85
C TYR A 70 -2.70 2.27 17.06
N TRP A 71 -2.11 3.46 17.27
CA TRP A 71 -2.59 4.38 18.30
C TRP A 71 -3.64 5.32 17.72
N GLN A 72 -4.76 5.48 18.42
CA GLN A 72 -5.77 6.48 18.14
C GLN A 72 -6.36 6.99 19.45
N ASP A 73 -6.46 8.31 19.59
CA ASP A 73 -7.00 8.98 20.79
C ASP A 73 -6.40 8.46 22.11
N GLY A 74 -5.08 8.19 22.09
CA GLY A 74 -4.32 7.72 23.24
C GLY A 74 -4.51 6.23 23.58
N LYS A 75 -5.23 5.46 22.75
CA LYS A 75 -5.49 4.03 22.95
C LYS A 75 -4.97 3.20 21.78
N VAL A 76 -4.60 1.96 22.06
CA VAL A 76 -4.31 0.97 21.01
C VAL A 76 -5.62 0.48 20.41
N VAL A 77 -5.69 0.47 19.09
CA VAL A 77 -6.79 -0.07 18.29
C VAL A 77 -6.25 -1.23 17.47
N ASP A 78 -6.85 -2.42 17.65
CA ASP A 78 -6.54 -3.62 16.89
C ASP A 78 -7.61 -3.90 15.83
N VAL A 79 -7.16 -4.16 14.61
CA VAL A 79 -7.99 -4.50 13.46
C VAL A 79 -7.64 -5.91 13.01
N LYS A 80 -8.65 -6.78 12.99
CA LYS A 80 -8.48 -8.15 12.50
C LYS A 80 -8.28 -8.17 10.99
N SER A 81 -7.61 -9.20 10.51
CA SER A 81 -7.36 -9.42 9.09
C SER A 81 -8.62 -9.34 8.22
N GLU A 82 -9.73 -9.90 8.70
CA GLU A 82 -11.01 -9.96 7.98
C GLU A 82 -11.69 -8.59 7.88
N ASP A 83 -11.41 -7.71 8.85
CA ASP A 83 -12.03 -6.39 8.99
C ASP A 83 -11.19 -5.28 8.34
N LEU A 84 -9.94 -5.57 7.93
CA LEU A 84 -8.99 -4.56 7.46
C LEU A 84 -9.54 -3.70 6.32
N MET A 85 -10.10 -4.32 5.29
CA MET A 85 -10.66 -3.58 4.14
C MET A 85 -11.90 -2.77 4.49
N ALA A 86 -12.64 -3.13 5.54
CA ALA A 86 -13.78 -2.35 6.02
C ALA A 86 -13.35 -1.05 6.72
N THR A 87 -12.10 -0.97 7.20
CA THR A 87 -11.54 0.26 7.76
C THR A 87 -11.12 1.28 6.69
N ALA A 88 -11.07 0.85 5.43
CA ALA A 88 -10.60 1.70 4.35
C ALA A 88 -11.53 2.91 4.17
N LYS A 89 -10.92 4.10 4.08
CA LYS A 89 -11.66 5.36 3.95
C LYS A 89 -10.98 6.29 2.97
N PRO A 90 -11.72 7.21 2.31
CA PRO A 90 -11.12 8.25 1.50
C PRO A 90 -10.04 9.03 2.27
N TYR A 91 -8.90 9.28 1.63
CA TYR A 91 -7.78 10.01 2.23
C TYR A 91 -7.34 11.15 1.31
N PHE A 92 -7.65 12.37 1.72
CA PHE A 92 -7.34 13.56 0.94
C PHE A 92 -5.87 13.95 1.04
N ILE A 93 -5.19 14.03 -0.11
CA ILE A 93 -3.83 14.57 -0.26
C ILE A 93 -3.86 15.78 -1.19
N TYR A 94 -4.20 15.57 -2.46
CA TYR A 94 -4.40 16.61 -3.46
C TYR A 94 -5.74 16.43 -4.17
N PRO A 95 -6.39 17.52 -4.63
CA PRO A 95 -7.72 17.44 -5.24
C PRO A 95 -7.84 16.49 -6.43
N GLY A 96 -6.77 16.32 -7.21
CA GLY A 96 -6.77 15.47 -8.41
C GLY A 96 -6.72 13.96 -8.13
N PHE A 97 -6.51 13.53 -6.88
CA PHE A 97 -6.42 12.11 -6.54
C PHE A 97 -7.63 11.61 -5.75
N ALA A 98 -8.13 10.44 -6.12
CA ALA A 98 -9.17 9.73 -5.40
C ALA A 98 -8.58 8.59 -4.56
N PHE A 99 -7.75 8.94 -3.57
CA PHE A 99 -7.12 7.95 -2.70
C PHE A 99 -8.08 7.46 -1.60
N VAL A 100 -7.90 6.20 -1.25
CA VAL A 100 -8.36 5.59 -0.01
C VAL A 100 -7.16 5.08 0.76
N CYS A 101 -7.28 4.99 2.09
CA CYS A 101 -6.23 4.46 2.94
C CYS A 101 -6.75 3.45 3.94
N TYR A 102 -5.87 2.53 4.34
CA TYR A 102 -6.09 1.57 5.44
C TYR A 102 -4.78 1.39 6.22
N PRO A 103 -4.83 1.04 7.52
CA PRO A 103 -3.64 0.85 8.35
C PRO A 103 -2.83 -0.36 7.86
N ASN A 104 -1.52 -0.36 8.09
CA ASN A 104 -0.63 -1.43 7.63
C ASN A 104 0.18 -2.00 8.80
N ARG A 105 0.01 -3.29 9.10
CA ARG A 105 0.72 -4.02 10.16
C ARG A 105 0.64 -3.28 11.51
N ASP A 106 1.69 -3.37 12.32
CA ASP A 106 1.76 -2.78 13.65
C ASP A 106 2.46 -1.41 13.61
N SER A 107 1.69 -0.35 13.89
CA SER A 107 2.15 1.02 14.06
C SER A 107 2.48 1.37 15.51
N THR A 108 2.16 0.50 16.48
CA THR A 108 2.27 0.84 17.91
C THR A 108 3.71 1.04 18.37
N THR A 109 4.65 0.34 17.73
CA THR A 109 6.09 0.40 17.97
C THR A 109 6.72 1.74 17.59
N TYR A 110 6.07 2.53 16.73
CA TYR A 110 6.63 3.79 16.21
C TYR A 110 6.63 4.92 17.24
N LYS A 111 5.89 4.80 18.35
CA LYS A 111 6.06 5.68 19.50
C LYS A 111 7.47 5.62 20.05
N GLN A 112 8.00 4.41 20.23
CA GLN A 112 9.35 4.21 20.73
C GLN A 112 10.37 4.48 19.63
N LEU A 113 10.17 3.96 18.42
CA LEU A 113 11.15 4.09 17.33
C LEU A 113 11.42 5.55 16.93
N TYR A 114 10.38 6.38 16.90
CA TYR A 114 10.52 7.81 16.57
C TYR A 114 10.59 8.71 17.81
N ASN A 115 10.67 8.14 19.01
CA ASN A 115 10.72 8.90 20.26
C ASN A 115 9.57 9.93 20.41
N ILE A 116 8.34 9.52 20.10
CA ILE A 116 7.11 10.34 20.22
C ILE A 116 6.15 9.76 21.27
N PRO A 117 6.57 9.57 22.55
CA PRO A 117 5.70 9.01 23.59
C PRO A 117 4.44 9.86 23.84
N GLU A 118 4.49 11.16 23.54
CA GLU A 118 3.42 12.14 23.69
C GLU A 118 2.33 12.08 22.63
N ALA A 119 2.54 11.30 21.55
CA ALA A 119 1.58 11.13 20.48
C ALA A 119 0.33 10.39 20.95
N GLU A 120 -0.84 10.92 20.64
CA GLU A 120 -2.13 10.28 20.91
C GLU A 120 -2.56 9.41 19.72
N THR A 121 -2.16 9.80 18.51
CA THR A 121 -2.45 9.07 17.27
C THR A 121 -1.16 8.74 16.54
N VAL A 122 -0.96 7.48 16.18
CA VAL A 122 0.22 6.98 15.42
C VAL A 122 -0.26 5.90 14.47
N ILE A 123 -0.35 6.22 13.18
CA ILE A 123 -0.84 5.31 12.14
C ILE A 123 0.08 5.34 10.94
N ARG A 124 0.65 4.19 10.59
CA ARG A 124 1.23 3.93 9.27
C ARG A 124 0.24 3.11 8.45
N GLY A 125 0.14 3.42 7.18
CA GLY A 125 -0.84 2.78 6.31
C GLY A 125 -0.48 2.84 4.84
N THR A 126 -1.36 2.26 4.04
CA THR A 126 -1.19 2.11 2.61
C THR A 126 -2.25 2.92 1.86
N LEU A 127 -1.85 3.54 0.74
CA LEU A 127 -2.74 4.21 -0.20
C LEU A 127 -3.13 3.26 -1.34
N ARG A 128 -4.38 3.35 -1.75
CA ARG A 128 -4.94 2.76 -2.97
C ARG A 128 -5.88 3.76 -3.64
N PHE A 129 -6.28 3.51 -4.88
CA PHE A 129 -7.38 4.26 -5.48
C PHE A 129 -8.74 3.75 -5.00
N GLN A 130 -9.75 4.62 -5.10
CA GLN A 130 -11.14 4.28 -4.83
C GLN A 130 -11.60 2.99 -5.53
N GLY A 131 -12.49 2.24 -4.88
CA GLY A 131 -13.03 0.99 -5.41
C GLY A 131 -12.13 -0.25 -5.22
N PHE A 132 -10.83 -0.07 -4.91
CA PHE A 132 -9.92 -1.18 -4.61
C PHE A 132 -10.37 -1.97 -3.37
N PRO A 133 -10.65 -1.36 -2.19
CA PRO A 133 -11.01 -2.12 -0.99
C PRO A 133 -12.30 -2.93 -1.16
N GLU A 134 -13.31 -2.34 -1.81
CA GLU A 134 -14.57 -3.02 -2.09
C GLU A 134 -14.37 -4.25 -2.99
N PHE A 135 -13.52 -4.15 -4.02
CA PHE A 135 -13.22 -5.28 -4.91
C PHE A 135 -12.47 -6.41 -4.18
N ILE A 136 -11.48 -6.05 -3.35
CA ILE A 136 -10.73 -7.02 -2.55
C ILE A 136 -11.63 -7.69 -1.51
N LYS A 137 -12.54 -6.96 -0.88
CA LYS A 137 -13.52 -7.54 0.04
C LYS A 137 -14.35 -8.62 -0.65
N VAL A 138 -14.77 -8.42 -1.90
CA VAL A 138 -15.48 -9.47 -2.66
C VAL A 138 -14.58 -10.68 -2.92
N PHE A 139 -13.29 -10.51 -3.20
CA PHE A 139 -12.37 -11.65 -3.26
C PHE A 139 -12.25 -12.41 -1.93
N VAL A 140 -12.27 -11.71 -0.79
CA VAL A 140 -12.28 -12.33 0.54
C VAL A 140 -13.57 -13.13 0.74
N ASP A 141 -14.73 -12.52 0.50
CA ASP A 141 -16.04 -13.11 0.70
C ASP A 141 -16.23 -14.37 -0.18
N LEU A 142 -15.72 -14.34 -1.43
CA LEU A 142 -15.76 -15.47 -2.36
C LEU A 142 -14.68 -16.53 -2.10
N GLY A 143 -13.79 -16.31 -1.13
CA GLY A 143 -12.76 -17.28 -0.73
C GLY A 143 -11.54 -17.34 -1.64
N PHE A 144 -11.32 -16.35 -2.51
CA PHE A 144 -10.16 -16.31 -3.41
C PHE A 144 -8.84 -16.12 -2.68
N LEU A 145 -8.82 -15.48 -1.50
CA LEU A 145 -7.56 -15.22 -0.78
C LEU A 145 -7.12 -16.37 0.14
N LYS A 146 -7.70 -17.56 -0.03
CA LYS A 146 -7.30 -18.79 0.66
C LYS A 146 -6.14 -19.46 -0.09
N ASP A 147 -5.10 -19.83 0.63
CA ASP A 147 -3.91 -20.52 0.13
C ASP A 147 -3.88 -22.02 0.46
N SER A 148 -4.91 -22.52 1.17
CA SER A 148 -5.10 -23.95 1.39
C SER A 148 -5.32 -24.70 0.07
N PRO A 149 -4.76 -25.90 -0.10
CA PRO A 149 -4.98 -26.73 -1.29
C PRO A 149 -6.46 -26.91 -1.62
N ASN A 150 -6.81 -26.85 -2.91
CA ASN A 150 -8.16 -27.03 -3.41
C ASN A 150 -8.14 -27.69 -4.80
N ASP A 151 -8.82 -28.84 -4.91
CA ASP A 151 -8.84 -29.66 -6.13
C ASP A 151 -9.38 -28.91 -7.36
N ALA A 152 -10.25 -27.91 -7.18
CA ALA A 152 -10.75 -27.07 -8.27
C ALA A 152 -9.64 -26.32 -9.02
N PHE A 153 -8.49 -26.13 -8.37
CA PHE A 153 -7.34 -25.36 -8.87
C PHE A 153 -6.11 -26.23 -9.19
N SER A 154 -6.28 -27.56 -9.19
CA SER A 154 -5.20 -28.54 -9.38
C SER A 154 -4.87 -28.83 -10.86
N LYS A 155 -5.78 -28.53 -11.80
CA LYS A 155 -5.65 -28.84 -13.22
C LYS A 155 -6.08 -27.65 -14.08
N ALA A 156 -5.56 -27.57 -15.30
CA ALA A 156 -6.00 -26.59 -16.28
C ALA A 156 -7.44 -26.90 -16.72
N VAL A 157 -8.40 -26.18 -16.14
CA VAL A 157 -9.83 -26.24 -16.45
C VAL A 157 -10.34 -24.82 -16.75
N PRO A 158 -11.48 -24.66 -17.43
CA PRO A 158 -12.09 -23.35 -17.63
C PRO A 158 -12.28 -22.58 -16.32
N TRP A 159 -12.01 -21.27 -16.35
CA TRP A 159 -12.18 -20.39 -15.19
C TRP A 159 -13.57 -20.47 -14.60
N LYS A 160 -14.62 -20.49 -15.43
CA LYS A 160 -16.01 -20.62 -14.98
C LYS A 160 -16.27 -21.88 -14.16
N ASP A 161 -15.60 -22.99 -14.49
CA ASP A 161 -15.80 -24.28 -13.81
C ASP A 161 -15.04 -24.31 -12.46
N ALA A 162 -13.81 -23.79 -12.43
CA ALA A 162 -13.06 -23.64 -11.18
C ALA A 162 -13.77 -22.65 -10.23
N PHE A 163 -14.28 -21.55 -10.77
CA PHE A 163 -14.98 -20.51 -10.02
C PHE A 163 -16.30 -21.03 -9.43
N ALA A 164 -17.13 -21.72 -10.24
CA ALA A 164 -18.36 -22.34 -9.76
C ALA A 164 -18.10 -23.30 -8.59
N LYS A 165 -17.03 -24.10 -8.66
CA LYS A 165 -16.61 -24.99 -7.58
C LYS A 165 -16.15 -24.25 -6.33
N LEU A 166 -15.38 -23.17 -6.48
CA LEU A 166 -14.89 -22.37 -5.35
C LEU A 166 -16.05 -21.79 -4.52
N ILE A 167 -17.05 -21.22 -5.19
CA ILE A 167 -18.16 -20.51 -4.54
C ILE A 167 -19.38 -21.40 -4.26
N GLY A 168 -19.34 -22.66 -4.70
CA GLY A 168 -20.45 -23.61 -4.56
C GLY A 168 -21.68 -23.20 -5.38
N ALA A 169 -21.49 -22.71 -6.60
CA ALA A 169 -22.59 -22.41 -7.52
C ALA A 169 -23.21 -23.70 -8.08
N SER A 170 -24.50 -23.65 -8.44
CA SER A 170 -25.23 -24.80 -8.98
C SER A 170 -24.77 -25.23 -10.38
N SER A 171 -24.18 -24.31 -11.15
CA SER A 171 -23.57 -24.56 -12.46
C SER A 171 -22.52 -23.49 -12.74
N SER A 172 -21.79 -23.64 -13.87
CA SER A 172 -20.86 -22.64 -14.38
C SER A 172 -21.50 -21.65 -15.39
N SER A 173 -22.84 -21.56 -15.41
CA SER A 173 -23.52 -20.50 -16.18
C SER A 173 -23.34 -19.15 -15.49
N GLU A 174 -23.33 -18.08 -16.29
CA GLU A 174 -23.16 -16.73 -15.75
C GLU A 174 -24.23 -16.37 -14.72
N GLU A 175 -25.49 -16.76 -14.98
CA GLU A 175 -26.62 -16.49 -14.09
C GLU A 175 -26.45 -17.17 -12.73
N ALA A 176 -26.00 -18.43 -12.73
CA ALA A 176 -25.75 -19.18 -11.50
C ALA A 176 -24.59 -18.59 -10.70
N LEU A 177 -23.50 -18.19 -11.38
CA LEU A 177 -22.36 -17.54 -10.77
C LEU A 177 -22.75 -16.18 -10.15
N VAL A 178 -23.45 -15.31 -10.90
CA VAL A 178 -23.90 -14.00 -10.40
C VAL A 178 -24.87 -14.13 -9.23
N ALA A 179 -25.80 -15.09 -9.29
CA ALA A 179 -26.71 -15.37 -8.18
C ALA A 179 -25.95 -15.79 -6.93
N LYS A 180 -24.98 -16.70 -7.06
CA LYS A 180 -24.19 -17.17 -5.92
C LYS A 180 -23.27 -16.10 -5.35
N ILE A 181 -22.65 -15.26 -6.20
CA ILE A 181 -21.86 -14.11 -5.76
C ILE A 181 -22.73 -13.15 -4.94
N SER A 182 -23.96 -12.88 -5.39
CA SER A 182 -24.90 -12.00 -4.70
C SER A 182 -25.35 -12.53 -3.33
N GLU A 183 -25.32 -13.84 -3.13
CA GLU A 183 -25.61 -14.50 -1.85
C GLU A 183 -24.43 -14.39 -0.87
N LEU A 184 -23.20 -14.51 -1.38
CA LEU A 184 -22.00 -14.61 -0.55
C LEU A 184 -21.33 -13.27 -0.22
N ALA A 185 -21.37 -12.32 -1.15
CA ALA A 185 -20.63 -11.07 -1.05
C ALA A 185 -21.53 -9.89 -0.65
N THR A 186 -20.94 -8.93 0.07
CA THR A 186 -21.62 -7.68 0.42
C THR A 186 -21.15 -6.55 -0.48
N PHE A 187 -22.09 -5.80 -1.03
CA PHE A 187 -21.84 -4.66 -1.92
C PHE A 187 -22.27 -3.35 -1.26
N LYS A 188 -21.56 -2.27 -1.57
CA LYS A 188 -21.86 -0.94 -1.02
C LYS A 188 -23.13 -0.33 -1.62
N SER A 189 -23.39 -0.62 -2.90
CA SER A 189 -24.56 -0.19 -3.66
C SER A 189 -24.75 -1.10 -4.88
N GLU A 190 -25.87 -0.97 -5.59
CA GLU A 190 -26.09 -1.68 -6.85
C GLU A 190 -25.12 -1.25 -7.96
N ASP A 191 -24.70 0.02 -7.98
CA ASP A 191 -23.65 0.49 -8.91
C ASP A 191 -22.30 -0.18 -8.61
N ASP A 192 -21.97 -0.31 -7.33
CA ASP A 192 -20.74 -0.98 -6.88
C ASP A 192 -20.76 -2.47 -7.22
N LYS A 193 -21.91 -3.13 -7.03
CA LYS A 193 -22.15 -4.51 -7.47
C LYS A 193 -21.95 -4.67 -8.97
N THR A 194 -22.54 -3.78 -9.77
CA THR A 194 -22.41 -3.80 -11.23
C THR A 194 -20.95 -3.63 -11.66
N ARG A 195 -20.25 -2.67 -11.08
CA ARG A 195 -18.82 -2.43 -11.30
C ARG A 195 -17.96 -3.66 -10.96
N ILE A 196 -18.18 -4.27 -9.80
CA ILE A 196 -17.39 -5.42 -9.36
C ILE A 196 -17.66 -6.65 -10.22
N LEU A 197 -18.93 -6.95 -10.54
CA LEU A 197 -19.27 -8.05 -11.44
C LEU A 197 -18.65 -7.87 -12.83
N SER A 198 -18.65 -6.64 -13.37
CA SER A 198 -17.95 -6.30 -14.61
C SER A 198 -16.45 -6.58 -14.51
N GLY A 199 -15.81 -6.19 -13.40
CA GLY A 199 -14.38 -6.45 -13.19
C GLY A 199 -14.05 -7.94 -13.02
N LEU A 200 -14.90 -8.73 -12.35
CA LEU A 200 -14.73 -10.19 -12.26
C LEU A 200 -14.82 -10.85 -13.65
N LYS A 201 -15.68 -10.32 -14.54
CA LYS A 201 -15.74 -10.75 -15.94
C LYS A 201 -14.52 -10.32 -16.74
N TRP A 202 -14.03 -9.09 -16.53
CA TRP A 202 -12.79 -8.59 -17.15
C TRP A 202 -11.58 -9.47 -16.82
N LEU A 203 -11.53 -9.98 -15.58
CA LEU A 203 -10.53 -10.96 -15.14
C LEU A 203 -10.68 -12.35 -15.79
N GLY A 204 -11.73 -12.57 -16.59
CA GLY A 204 -11.99 -13.83 -17.28
C GLY A 204 -12.57 -14.91 -16.38
N LEU A 205 -13.02 -14.61 -15.16
CA LEU A 205 -13.48 -15.61 -14.18
C LEU A 205 -14.74 -16.36 -14.62
N PHE A 206 -15.48 -15.80 -15.58
CA PHE A 206 -16.69 -16.38 -16.18
C PHE A 206 -16.43 -17.08 -17.52
N SER A 207 -15.17 -17.11 -17.98
CA SER A 207 -14.83 -17.52 -19.33
C SER A 207 -14.42 -18.98 -19.45
N ASP A 208 -14.33 -19.44 -20.71
CA ASP A 208 -13.76 -20.72 -21.10
C ASP A 208 -12.22 -20.75 -21.09
N LYS A 209 -11.56 -19.63 -20.76
CA LYS A 209 -10.10 -19.59 -20.64
C LYS A 209 -9.68 -20.51 -19.50
N ASN A 210 -8.72 -21.39 -19.76
CA ASN A 210 -8.21 -22.28 -18.74
C ASN A 210 -7.44 -21.50 -17.66
N ILE A 211 -7.58 -21.93 -16.41
CA ILE A 211 -6.79 -21.44 -15.30
C ILE A 211 -5.31 -21.85 -15.46
N THR A 212 -4.40 -21.06 -14.91
CA THR A 212 -3.04 -21.53 -14.61
C THR A 212 -3.09 -22.31 -13.29
N PRO A 213 -2.95 -23.65 -13.29
CA PRO A 213 -3.15 -24.44 -12.08
C PRO A 213 -2.02 -24.19 -11.07
N LYS A 214 -2.34 -23.60 -9.93
CA LYS A 214 -1.40 -23.39 -8.81
C LYS A 214 -1.78 -24.17 -7.55
N GLY A 215 -2.85 -24.98 -7.60
CA GLY A 215 -3.26 -25.88 -6.51
C GLY A 215 -4.06 -25.21 -5.39
N ASN A 216 -4.16 -23.88 -5.35
CA ASN A 216 -5.02 -23.14 -4.43
C ASN A 216 -5.64 -21.90 -5.09
N PRO A 217 -6.75 -21.36 -4.55
CA PRO A 217 -7.44 -20.19 -5.11
C PRO A 217 -6.55 -18.95 -5.22
N LEU A 218 -5.79 -18.62 -4.17
CA LEU A 218 -4.97 -17.41 -4.10
C LEU A 218 -3.93 -17.38 -5.22
N ASP A 219 -3.10 -18.41 -5.31
CA ASP A 219 -2.00 -18.42 -6.26
C ASP A 219 -2.49 -18.56 -7.71
N THR A 220 -3.64 -19.22 -7.92
CA THR A 220 -4.25 -19.32 -9.25
C THR A 220 -4.83 -17.99 -9.70
N LEU A 221 -5.46 -17.23 -8.79
CA LEU A 221 -5.90 -15.86 -9.06
C LEU A 221 -4.69 -14.94 -9.32
N CYS A 222 -3.64 -15.03 -8.50
CA CYS A 222 -2.39 -14.29 -8.70
C CYS A 222 -1.84 -14.47 -10.12
N ALA A 223 -1.81 -15.70 -10.65
CA ALA A 223 -1.33 -15.95 -12.00
C ALA A 223 -2.14 -15.20 -13.07
N THR A 224 -3.47 -15.12 -12.94
CA THR A 224 -4.31 -14.33 -13.85
C THR A 224 -4.11 -12.84 -13.67
N LEU A 225 -3.99 -12.36 -12.42
CA LEU A 225 -3.74 -10.96 -12.13
C LEU A 225 -2.39 -10.49 -12.68
N GLU A 226 -1.36 -11.32 -12.54
CA GLU A 226 -0.03 -11.08 -13.11
C GLU A 226 -0.04 -11.09 -14.63
N GLU A 227 -0.93 -11.84 -15.29
CA GLU A 227 -1.06 -11.79 -16.74
C GLU A 227 -1.75 -10.51 -17.21
N LEU A 228 -2.84 -10.10 -16.53
CA LEU A 228 -3.73 -9.06 -17.01
C LEU A 228 -3.39 -7.64 -16.52
N MET A 229 -2.66 -7.51 -15.42
CA MET A 229 -2.50 -6.23 -14.71
C MET A 229 -1.03 -5.82 -14.60
N GLN A 230 -0.25 -6.07 -15.66
CA GLN A 230 1.10 -5.52 -15.79
C GLN A 230 1.07 -4.10 -16.36
N TYR A 231 2.19 -3.40 -16.18
CA TYR A 231 2.46 -2.19 -16.93
C TYR A 231 2.75 -2.54 -18.40
N GLU A 232 2.08 -1.83 -19.30
CA GLU A 232 2.27 -1.91 -20.73
C GLU A 232 3.26 -0.85 -21.22
N GLN A 233 3.69 -0.97 -22.48
CA GLN A 233 4.56 0.00 -23.11
C GLN A 233 3.90 1.39 -23.14
N GLY A 234 4.60 2.40 -22.65
CA GLY A 234 4.10 3.79 -22.63
C GLY A 234 3.41 4.20 -21.34
N GLU A 235 3.13 3.24 -20.44
CA GLU A 235 2.52 3.52 -19.15
C GLU A 235 3.55 3.91 -18.08
N ARG A 236 3.06 4.53 -17.01
CA ARG A 236 3.88 4.97 -15.88
C ARG A 236 3.28 4.56 -14.56
N ASP A 237 4.15 4.26 -13.60
CA ASP A 237 3.77 4.17 -12.19
C ASP A 237 3.82 5.53 -11.51
N LEU A 238 3.26 5.57 -10.31
CA LEU A 238 3.12 6.69 -9.41
C LEU A 238 3.48 6.21 -8.00
N VAL A 239 4.35 6.95 -7.32
CA VAL A 239 4.51 6.86 -5.87
C VAL A 239 3.93 8.11 -5.24
N CYS A 240 3.07 7.91 -4.24
CA CYS A 240 2.64 8.97 -3.33
C CYS A 240 2.96 8.55 -1.90
N LEU A 241 3.72 9.40 -1.20
CA LEU A 241 4.03 9.28 0.22
C LEU A 241 3.69 10.60 0.90
N GLN A 242 2.89 10.55 1.96
CA GLN A 242 2.63 11.72 2.79
C GLN A 242 2.74 11.37 4.27
N HIS A 243 3.55 12.14 4.99
CA HIS A 243 3.43 12.30 6.43
C HIS A 243 2.51 13.46 6.77
N LYS A 244 1.76 13.32 7.87
CA LYS A 244 0.94 14.37 8.46
C LYS A 244 1.15 14.38 9.97
N PHE A 245 1.60 15.52 10.47
CA PHE A 245 1.94 15.76 11.86
C PHE A 245 0.94 16.73 12.46
N GLY A 246 0.27 16.33 13.53
CA GLY A 246 -0.44 17.26 14.42
C GLY A 246 0.53 17.72 15.50
N ILE A 247 0.83 19.01 15.54
CA ILE A 247 1.85 19.60 16.41
C ILE A 247 1.18 20.51 17.44
N GLU A 248 1.61 20.40 18.70
CA GLU A 248 1.30 21.35 19.77
C GLU A 248 2.61 22.02 20.21
N TRP A 249 2.69 23.35 20.10
CA TRP A 249 3.85 24.13 20.50
C TRP A 249 3.87 24.44 21.99
N ALA A 250 5.00 24.88 22.51
CA ALA A 250 5.19 25.18 23.93
C ALA A 250 4.25 26.28 24.47
N ASP A 251 3.80 27.19 23.60
CA ASP A 251 2.83 28.24 23.92
C ASP A 251 1.37 27.76 23.87
N GLY A 252 1.14 26.49 23.52
CA GLY A 252 -0.17 25.85 23.39
C GLY A 252 -0.83 26.05 22.01
N THR A 253 -0.19 26.77 21.08
CA THR A 253 -0.69 26.85 19.70
C THR A 253 -0.54 25.50 18.99
N THR A 254 -1.42 25.24 18.04
CA THR A 254 -1.40 23.98 17.28
C THR A 254 -1.30 24.25 15.78
N GLU A 255 -0.60 23.36 15.08
CA GLU A 255 -0.53 23.38 13.62
C GLU A 255 -0.60 21.96 13.06
N THR A 256 -1.00 21.84 11.79
CA THR A 256 -0.81 20.61 11.04
C THR A 256 0.29 20.82 10.02
N ARG A 257 1.29 19.92 10.00
CA ARG A 257 2.34 19.92 8.99
C ARG A 257 2.21 18.68 8.13
N THR A 258 2.44 18.83 6.83
CA THR A 258 2.53 17.72 5.88
C THR A 258 3.92 17.66 5.29
N SER A 259 4.41 16.47 4.99
CA SER A 259 5.64 16.22 4.23
C SER A 259 5.26 15.26 3.10
N THR A 260 5.30 15.73 1.85
CA THR A 260 4.67 15.02 0.71
C THR A 260 5.64 14.79 -0.43
N LEU A 261 5.71 13.56 -0.93
CA LEU A 261 6.40 13.15 -2.15
C LEU A 261 5.36 12.58 -3.14
N VAL A 262 5.38 13.10 -4.35
CA VAL A 262 4.66 12.58 -5.50
C VAL A 262 5.67 12.47 -6.64
N ASP A 263 5.92 11.26 -7.11
CA ASP A 263 6.88 10.98 -8.18
C ASP A 263 6.23 10.02 -9.19
N TYR A 264 6.43 10.31 -10.47
CA TYR A 264 5.94 9.49 -11.58
C TYR A 264 7.13 8.81 -12.26
N GLY A 265 6.93 7.58 -12.71
CA GLY A 265 7.94 6.87 -13.50
C GLY A 265 8.26 7.60 -14.80
N ASP A 266 9.47 7.40 -15.29
CA ASP A 266 9.85 7.83 -16.64
C ASP A 266 9.56 6.70 -17.63
N VAL A 267 8.74 6.95 -18.65
CA VAL A 267 8.40 5.98 -19.72
C VAL A 267 9.66 5.43 -20.39
N ASN A 268 10.70 6.25 -20.52
CA ASN A 268 11.96 5.87 -21.18
C ASN A 268 13.08 5.59 -20.16
N GLY A 269 12.74 5.48 -18.89
CA GLY A 269 13.71 5.38 -17.80
C GLY A 269 13.25 4.41 -16.71
N TYR A 270 13.46 4.81 -15.46
CA TYR A 270 13.07 4.00 -14.31
C TYR A 270 11.63 4.31 -13.89
N SER A 271 10.91 3.28 -13.47
CA SER A 271 9.69 3.44 -12.69
C SER A 271 9.99 4.23 -11.41
N SER A 272 9.01 4.97 -10.91
CA SER A 272 9.09 5.70 -9.64
C SER A 272 9.42 4.75 -8.50
N MET A 273 8.76 3.59 -8.43
CA MET A 273 9.05 2.56 -7.43
C MET A 273 10.50 2.08 -7.50
N ALA A 274 11.01 1.75 -8.70
CA ALA A 274 12.38 1.30 -8.87
C ALA A 274 13.40 2.37 -8.47
N LYS A 275 13.16 3.63 -8.88
CA LYS A 275 13.99 4.78 -8.53
C LYS A 275 14.00 5.02 -7.02
N LEU A 276 12.83 5.11 -6.38
CA LEU A 276 12.69 5.50 -4.98
C LEU A 276 13.07 4.38 -4.00
N VAL A 277 13.20 3.13 -4.46
CA VAL A 277 13.79 2.04 -3.66
C VAL A 277 15.28 1.90 -3.93
N GLY A 278 15.68 1.89 -5.21
CA GLY A 278 17.05 1.61 -5.62
C GLY A 278 18.03 2.75 -5.32
N VAL A 279 17.62 4.00 -5.54
CA VAL A 279 18.52 5.16 -5.35
C VAL A 279 18.88 5.37 -3.88
N PRO A 280 17.96 5.35 -2.89
CA PRO A 280 18.34 5.42 -1.47
C PRO A 280 19.26 4.28 -1.05
N CYS A 281 19.01 3.06 -1.53
CA CYS A 281 19.88 1.92 -1.30
C CYS A 281 21.30 2.15 -1.86
N ALA A 282 21.41 2.65 -3.09
CA ALA A 282 22.70 2.97 -3.72
C ALA A 282 23.44 4.10 -2.99
N VAL A 283 22.73 5.16 -2.57
CA VAL A 283 23.29 6.27 -1.79
C VAL A 283 23.85 5.78 -0.46
N ALA A 284 23.07 5.00 0.29
CA ALA A 284 23.52 4.45 1.56
C ALA A 284 24.72 3.51 1.38
N THR A 285 24.72 2.69 0.32
CA THR A 285 25.85 1.83 -0.03
C THR A 285 27.12 2.65 -0.28
N GLN A 286 27.03 3.70 -1.09
CA GLN A 286 28.16 4.57 -1.38
C GLN A 286 28.70 5.25 -0.12
N GLN A 287 27.81 5.77 0.73
CA GLN A 287 28.18 6.47 1.96
C GLN A 287 28.78 5.55 3.03
N ILE A 288 28.44 4.26 3.01
CA ILE A 288 29.12 3.25 3.84
C ILE A 288 30.55 3.02 3.31
N LEU A 289 30.71 2.90 1.99
CA LEU A 289 32.00 2.63 1.37
C LEU A 289 32.99 3.80 1.48
N ASP A 290 32.50 5.04 1.44
CA ASP A 290 33.34 6.24 1.58
C ASP A 290 33.53 6.72 3.03
N GLY A 291 32.89 6.06 3.99
CA GLY A 291 33.02 6.35 5.42
C GLY A 291 32.16 7.51 5.92
N THR A 292 31.30 8.10 5.09
CA THR A 292 30.28 9.07 5.53
C THR A 292 29.36 8.45 6.58
N LEU A 293 28.92 7.20 6.36
CA LEU A 293 28.20 6.38 7.33
C LEU A 293 29.16 5.35 7.93
N ASN A 294 29.75 5.68 9.08
CA ASN A 294 30.82 4.89 9.71
C ASN A 294 30.39 4.06 10.94
N LYS A 295 29.15 4.23 11.41
CA LYS A 295 28.62 3.50 12.57
C LYS A 295 28.51 2.01 12.27
N VAL A 296 29.00 1.18 13.18
CA VAL A 296 28.99 -0.28 13.06
C VAL A 296 27.76 -0.89 13.72
N GLY A 297 27.26 -2.01 13.18
CA GLY A 297 26.15 -2.78 13.74
C GLY A 297 24.97 -2.95 12.79
N LEU A 298 23.86 -3.44 13.34
CA LEU A 298 22.59 -3.58 12.61
C LEU A 298 21.80 -2.27 12.71
N LEU A 299 21.87 -1.45 11.65
CA LEU A 299 21.35 -0.08 11.65
C LEU A 299 20.16 0.10 10.71
N ALA A 300 19.34 1.11 11.02
CA ALA A 300 18.21 1.65 10.24
C ALA A 300 18.22 3.20 10.34
N PRO A 301 17.56 3.93 9.43
CA PRO A 301 17.59 5.40 9.38
C PRO A 301 16.74 6.08 10.49
N MET A 302 17.18 5.95 11.74
CA MET A 302 16.42 6.36 12.94
C MET A 302 16.98 7.60 13.66
N SER A 303 17.93 8.32 13.05
CA SER A 303 18.51 9.55 13.65
C SER A 303 19.09 10.47 12.58
N SER A 304 19.10 11.78 12.81
CA SER A 304 19.72 12.79 11.93
C SER A 304 21.16 12.45 11.52
N GLU A 305 21.97 11.89 12.43
CA GLU A 305 23.35 11.43 12.14
C GLU A 305 23.43 10.52 10.89
N ILE A 306 22.46 9.63 10.70
CA ILE A 306 22.36 8.76 9.52
C ILE A 306 21.55 9.42 8.42
N ASN A 307 20.48 10.12 8.77
CA ASN A 307 19.44 10.54 7.83
C ASN A 307 19.85 11.77 7.01
N ASP A 308 20.53 12.74 7.62
CA ASP A 308 20.90 14.00 6.99
C ASP A 308 21.83 13.84 5.77
N PRO A 309 22.95 13.07 5.84
CA PRO A 309 23.80 12.91 4.66
C PRO A 309 23.09 12.17 3.52
N ILE A 310 22.19 11.24 3.83
CA ILE A 310 21.38 10.52 2.84
C ILE A 310 20.39 11.48 2.19
N MET A 311 19.57 12.19 2.99
CA MET A 311 18.58 13.16 2.49
C MET A 311 19.23 14.24 1.63
N LYS A 312 20.39 14.76 2.05
CA LYS A 312 21.15 15.75 1.29
C LYS A 312 21.51 15.21 -0.10
N THR A 313 22.09 14.02 -0.16
CA THR A 313 22.50 13.40 -1.43
C THR A 313 21.30 13.09 -2.32
N LEU A 314 20.22 12.54 -1.76
CA LEU A 314 18.96 12.26 -2.47
C LEU A 314 18.37 13.53 -3.09
N LYS A 315 18.31 14.62 -2.33
CA LYS A 315 17.78 15.89 -2.79
C LYS A 315 18.68 16.54 -3.83
N GLU A 316 19.96 16.72 -3.53
CA GLU A 316 20.89 17.49 -4.38
C GLU A 316 21.24 16.79 -5.70
N LYS A 317 21.41 15.46 -5.69
CA LYS A 317 21.84 14.71 -6.89
C LYS A 317 20.70 14.09 -7.68
N TYR A 318 19.61 13.71 -7.00
CA TYR A 318 18.54 12.92 -7.62
C TYR A 318 17.17 13.59 -7.59
N ASN A 319 17.08 14.79 -6.99
CA ASN A 319 15.83 15.52 -6.82
C ASN A 319 14.74 14.68 -6.10
N ILE A 320 15.15 13.84 -5.15
CA ILE A 320 14.27 13.02 -4.33
C ILE A 320 14.15 13.68 -2.96
N TYR A 321 12.98 14.27 -2.66
CA TYR A 321 12.70 14.90 -1.38
C TYR A 321 11.19 15.01 -1.14
N LEU A 322 10.78 15.14 0.12
CA LEU A 322 9.41 15.47 0.47
C LEU A 322 9.28 17.00 0.64
N VAL A 323 8.20 17.57 0.11
CA VAL A 323 7.84 18.97 0.27
C VAL A 323 7.08 19.14 1.59
N GLU A 324 7.63 19.96 2.49
CA GLU A 324 7.00 20.28 3.76
C GLU A 324 6.08 21.52 3.64
N LYS A 325 4.89 21.44 4.24
CA LYS A 325 3.91 22.53 4.26
C LYS A 325 3.08 22.50 5.54
N THR A 326 2.93 23.66 6.19
CA THR A 326 1.91 23.88 7.23
C THR A 326 0.55 24.14 6.56
N VAL A 327 -0.49 23.43 7.02
CA VAL A 327 -1.85 23.45 6.49
C VAL A 327 -2.88 23.78 7.55
#